data_AF-A0A7S3B3T7-F1
#
_entry.id   AF-A0A7S3B3T7-F1
#
_cell.length_a   1.000
_cell.length_b   1.000
_cell.length_c   1.000
_cell.angle_alpha   90.00
_cell.angle_beta   90.00
_cell.angle_gamma   90.00
#
_symmetry.space_group_name_H-M   'P 1'
#
loop_
_entity.id
_entity.type
_entity.pdbx_description
1 polymer ?
#
loop_
_entity_poly.entity_id
_entity_poly.type
_entity_poly.pdbx_seq_one_letter_code
_entity_poly.pdbx_strand_id
1 'polypeptide(L)'
;ALLAVTPEPPPILTSDPEYTRALLFHARDDPLEVVTDSPEARRKGWRRIVLLFNFFIPGSTQADIGLGPLLRLDPKFEFGWGGWQPFTWRASEVASFERYSANGKPTLLPIIQIILNR
;
A
#
# COMPACT_ATOMS: atom_id res chain seq x y z
N ALA A 1 10.26 0.33 18.25
CA ALA A 1 10.06 1.70 17.74
C ALA A 1 8.57 2.06 17.86
N LEU A 2 8.27 3.34 18.06
CA LEU A 2 6.91 3.90 18.12
C LEU A 2 6.58 4.61 16.81
N LEU A 3 5.34 4.50 16.35
CA LEU A 3 4.83 5.16 15.15
C LEU A 3 3.40 5.65 15.39
N ALA A 4 3.08 6.82 14.83
CA ALA A 4 1.72 7.32 14.72
C ALA A 4 1.38 7.47 13.23
N VAL A 5 0.22 6.97 12.82
CA VAL A 5 -0.22 7.05 11.42
C VAL A 5 -1.54 7.79 11.35
N THR A 6 -1.61 8.78 10.46
CA THR A 6 -2.83 9.54 10.17
C THR A 6 -3.43 9.10 8.81
N PRO A 7 -4.71 9.42 8.53
CA PRO A 7 -5.32 9.16 7.23
C PRO A 7 -4.62 9.86 6.06
N GLU A 8 -3.92 10.97 6.32
CA GLU A 8 -3.20 11.70 5.28
C GLU A 8 -1.79 11.13 5.07
N PRO A 9 -1.34 10.97 3.81
CA PRO A 9 0.05 10.69 3.54
C PRO A 9 0.93 11.83 4.08
N PRO A 10 2.10 11.53 4.67
CA PRO A 10 3.02 12.58 5.11
C PRO A 10 3.52 13.41 3.92
N PRO A 11 3.84 14.70 4.10
CA PRO A 11 4.20 15.60 3.00
C PRO A 11 5.33 15.10 2.09
N ILE A 12 6.28 14.33 2.63
CA ILE A 12 7.37 13.70 1.86
C ILE A 12 6.85 12.78 0.74
N LEU A 13 5.68 12.15 0.92
CA LEU A 13 5.09 11.29 -0.10
C LEU A 13 4.29 12.06 -1.16
N THR A 14 4.09 13.35 -0.97
CA THR A 14 3.36 14.22 -1.90
C THR A 14 4.21 15.37 -2.45
N SER A 15 5.47 15.49 -2.02
CA SER A 15 6.37 16.58 -2.40
C SER A 15 7.03 16.37 -3.76
N ASP A 16 7.06 15.14 -4.26
CA ASP A 16 7.68 14.77 -5.53
C ASP A 16 6.70 13.90 -6.36
N PRO A 17 6.62 14.11 -7.69
CA PRO A 17 5.86 13.23 -8.58
C PRO A 17 6.20 11.74 -8.42
N GLU A 18 7.46 11.40 -8.17
CA GLU A 18 7.93 10.02 -8.01
C GLU A 18 7.35 9.34 -6.76
N TYR A 19 7.27 10.06 -5.64
CA TYR A 19 6.62 9.52 -4.43
C TYR A 19 5.10 9.46 -4.56
N THR A 20 4.50 10.46 -5.23
CA THR A 20 3.07 10.45 -5.53
C THR A 20 2.73 9.25 -6.43
N ARG A 21 3.59 8.93 -7.39
CA ARG A 21 3.46 7.75 -8.27
C ARG A 21 3.41 6.43 -7.47
N ALA A 22 4.21 6.31 -6.40
CA ALA A 22 4.14 5.15 -5.51
C ALA A 22 2.79 5.04 -4.78
N LEU A 23 2.20 6.17 -4.34
CA LEU A 23 0.86 6.17 -3.77
C LEU A 23 -0.18 5.67 -4.78
N LEU A 24 -0.14 6.18 -6.01
CA LEU A 24 -1.06 5.76 -7.08
C LEU A 24 -0.87 4.27 -7.44
N PHE A 25 0.37 3.77 -7.37
CA PHE A 25 0.66 2.35 -7.60
C PHE A 25 -0.08 1.44 -6.64
N HIS A 26 -0.05 1.79 -5.36
CA HIS A 26 -0.73 1.03 -4.32
C HIS A 26 -2.25 1.26 -4.31
N ALA A 27 -2.76 2.34 -4.91
CA ALA A 27 -4.18 2.66 -4.96
C ALA A 27 -5.00 1.80 -5.95
N ARG A 28 -4.33 1.08 -6.86
CA ARG A 28 -4.97 0.26 -7.91
C ARG A 28 -5.75 -0.93 -7.37
N ASP A 29 -6.90 -1.20 -7.97
CA ASP A 29 -7.67 -2.42 -7.82
C ASP A 29 -7.41 -3.42 -8.95
N ASP A 30 -6.92 -2.97 -10.11
CA ASP A 30 -6.56 -3.85 -11.24
C ASP A 30 -5.09 -3.70 -11.67
N PRO A 31 -4.43 -4.79 -12.14
CA PRO A 31 -3.03 -4.74 -12.58
C PRO A 31 -2.72 -3.78 -13.74
N LEU A 32 -3.70 -3.43 -14.58
CA LEU A 32 -3.54 -2.51 -15.71
C LEU A 32 -4.21 -1.15 -15.46
N GLU A 33 -4.78 -0.94 -14.27
CA GLU A 33 -5.43 0.32 -13.93
C GLU A 33 -4.42 1.47 -13.87
N VAL A 34 -4.75 2.56 -14.55
CA VAL A 34 -4.06 3.85 -14.40
C VAL A 34 -4.91 4.74 -13.52
N VAL A 35 -4.53 4.86 -12.24
CA VAL A 35 -5.29 5.63 -11.25
C VAL A 35 -5.12 7.12 -11.51
N THR A 36 -6.23 7.84 -11.66
CA THR A 36 -6.22 9.30 -11.74
C THR A 36 -5.77 9.90 -10.41
N ASP A 37 -4.81 10.82 -10.48
CA ASP A 37 -4.30 11.49 -9.30
C ASP A 37 -5.38 12.35 -8.63
N SER A 38 -5.70 12.00 -7.38
CA SER A 38 -6.66 12.69 -6.52
C SER A 38 -6.27 12.50 -5.06
N PRO A 39 -6.69 13.40 -4.15
CA PRO A 39 -6.49 13.21 -2.71
C PRO A 39 -7.01 11.85 -2.22
N GLU A 40 -8.15 11.39 -2.74
CA GLU A 40 -8.78 10.12 -2.39
C GLU A 40 -7.92 8.93 -2.84
N ALA A 41 -7.40 8.96 -4.06
CA ALA A 41 -6.48 7.95 -4.58
C ALA A 41 -5.17 7.90 -3.78
N ARG A 42 -4.59 9.06 -3.46
CA ARG A 42 -3.38 9.16 -2.64
C ARG A 42 -3.59 8.57 -1.24
N ARG A 43 -4.72 8.88 -0.59
CA ARG A 43 -5.09 8.30 0.70
C ARG A 43 -5.28 6.78 0.60
N LYS A 44 -5.92 6.29 -0.46
CA LYS A 44 -6.09 4.85 -0.70
C LYS A 44 -4.74 4.14 -0.81
N GLY A 45 -3.82 4.67 -1.61
CA GLY A 45 -2.45 4.19 -1.71
C GLY A 45 -1.72 4.18 -0.38
N TRP A 46 -1.82 5.28 0.37
CA TRP A 46 -1.21 5.43 1.68
C TRP A 46 -1.70 4.39 2.68
N ARG A 47 -3.02 4.18 2.81
CA ARG A 47 -3.58 3.15 3.70
C ARG A 47 -3.02 1.77 3.40
N ARG A 48 -2.89 1.44 2.12
CA ARG A 48 -2.39 0.15 1.64
C ARG A 48 -0.89 -0.03 1.89
N ILE A 49 -0.09 1.01 1.70
CA ILE A 49 1.34 1.04 2.08
C ILE A 49 1.46 0.79 3.59
N VAL A 50 0.73 1.54 4.41
CA VAL A 50 0.75 1.40 5.86
C VAL A 50 0.46 -0.03 6.28
N LEU A 51 -0.61 -0.62 5.77
CA LEU A 51 -1.00 -1.99 6.11
C LEU A 51 0.01 -3.02 5.62
N LEU A 52 0.53 -2.87 4.40
CA LEU A 52 1.49 -3.81 3.82
C LEU A 52 2.81 -3.81 4.60
N PHE A 53 3.41 -2.64 4.80
CA PHE A 53 4.76 -2.53 5.37
C PHE A 53 4.79 -2.63 6.90
N ASN A 54 3.64 -2.58 7.59
CA ASN A 54 3.57 -2.88 9.02
C ASN A 54 3.27 -4.34 9.35
N PHE A 55 2.79 -5.15 8.38
CA PHE A 55 2.32 -6.52 8.65
C PHE A 55 2.88 -7.59 7.68
N PHE A 56 3.72 -7.22 6.71
CA PHE A 56 4.24 -8.04 5.59
C PHE A 56 3.17 -8.59 4.63
N ILE A 57 2.06 -9.13 5.14
CA ILE A 57 0.86 -9.52 4.38
C ILE A 57 -0.35 -9.36 5.32
N PRO A 58 -1.02 -8.20 5.37
CA PRO A 58 -2.17 -7.99 6.26
C PRO A 58 -3.36 -8.88 5.86
N GLY A 59 -4.20 -9.28 6.82
CA GLY A 59 -5.41 -10.08 6.52
C GLY A 59 -6.42 -9.41 5.59
N SER A 60 -6.28 -8.11 5.34
CA SER A 60 -7.05 -7.35 4.34
C SER A 60 -6.54 -7.51 2.91
N THR A 61 -5.47 -8.28 2.68
CA THR A 61 -4.92 -8.55 1.36
C THR A 61 -4.78 -10.04 1.08
N GLN A 62 -4.83 -10.39 -0.20
CA GLN A 62 -4.39 -11.68 -0.73
C GLN A 62 -3.12 -11.42 -1.55
N ALA A 63 -2.02 -12.07 -1.17
CA ALA A 63 -0.77 -11.95 -1.91
C ALA A 63 -0.71 -12.97 -3.07
N ASP A 64 -0.32 -12.50 -4.25
CA ASP A 64 0.10 -13.31 -5.39
C ASP A 64 1.52 -12.89 -5.79
N ILE A 65 2.50 -13.45 -5.08
CA ILE A 65 3.94 -13.17 -5.24
C ILE A 65 4.63 -14.14 -6.21
N GLY A 66 3.85 -14.91 -6.99
CA GLY A 66 4.40 -15.82 -7.98
C GLY A 66 5.09 -15.09 -9.14
N LEU A 67 5.95 -15.80 -9.86
CA LEU A 67 6.63 -15.24 -11.05
C LEU A 67 5.70 -15.13 -12.28
N GLY A 68 4.53 -15.80 -12.27
CA GLY A 68 3.61 -15.83 -13.40
C GLY A 68 3.14 -14.44 -13.88
N PRO A 69 2.68 -13.54 -13.00
CA PRO A 69 2.40 -12.15 -13.35
C PRO A 69 3.60 -11.39 -13.91
N LEU A 70 4.81 -11.60 -13.37
CA LEU A 70 6.03 -10.93 -13.85
C LEU A 70 6.37 -11.34 -15.29
N LEU A 71 6.15 -12.60 -15.67
CA LEU A 71 6.36 -13.10 -17.03
C LEU A 71 5.35 -12.54 -18.05
N ARG A 72 4.24 -11.96 -17.57
CA ARG A 72 3.18 -11.36 -18.40
C ARG A 72 3.30 -9.83 -18.49
N LEU A 73 4.34 -9.25 -17.92
CA LEU A 73 4.58 -7.81 -17.96
C LEU A 73 4.77 -7.34 -19.40
N ASP A 74 3.95 -6.39 -19.83
CA ASP A 74 4.15 -5.71 -21.11
C ASP A 74 5.13 -4.52 -20.91
N PRO A 75 6.33 -4.56 -21.53
CA PRO A 75 7.35 -3.52 -21.37
C PRO A 75 6.95 -2.17 -21.97
N LYS A 76 5.85 -2.10 -22.73
CA LYS A 76 5.31 -0.84 -23.28
C LYS A 76 4.65 0.04 -22.22
N PHE A 77 4.28 -0.52 -21.07
CA PHE A 77 3.74 0.26 -19.96
C PHE A 77 4.87 0.92 -19.21
N GLU A 78 4.88 2.25 -19.23
CA GLU A 78 5.81 3.06 -18.44
C GLU A 78 5.75 2.63 -16.97
N PHE A 79 6.90 2.52 -16.29
CA PHE A 79 6.97 2.27 -14.84
C PHE A 79 6.34 0.96 -14.30
N GLY A 80 6.09 -0.05 -15.14
CA GLY A 80 5.68 -1.37 -14.65
C GLY A 80 4.19 -1.51 -14.29
N TRP A 81 3.35 -0.59 -14.75
CA TRP A 81 1.88 -0.74 -14.72
C TRP A 81 1.36 -1.87 -15.62
N GLY A 82 2.25 -2.53 -16.38
CA GLY A 82 1.92 -3.54 -17.40
C GLY A 82 1.53 -4.91 -16.87
N GLY A 83 0.81 -4.98 -15.74
CA GLY A 83 0.15 -6.21 -15.31
C GLY A 83 0.67 -6.83 -14.01
N TRP A 84 1.61 -6.21 -13.30
CA TRP A 84 2.02 -6.67 -11.97
C TRP A 84 1.23 -5.99 -10.85
N GLN A 85 0.48 -6.80 -10.12
CA GLN A 85 -0.23 -6.42 -8.90
C GLN A 85 -0.07 -7.56 -7.88
N PRO A 86 0.95 -7.50 -7.01
CA PRO A 86 1.23 -8.61 -6.08
C PRO A 86 0.20 -8.76 -4.96
N PHE A 87 -0.74 -7.83 -4.83
CA PHE A 87 -1.68 -7.75 -3.70
C PHE A 87 -3.08 -7.38 -4.17
N THR A 88 -4.04 -8.28 -3.95
CA THR A 88 -5.47 -8.01 -4.14
C THR A 88 -6.09 -7.60 -2.80
N TRP A 89 -6.65 -6.40 -2.75
CA TRP A 89 -7.21 -5.83 -1.52
C TRP A 89 -8.68 -6.20 -1.34
N ARG A 90 -9.05 -6.51 -0.10
CA ARG A 90 -10.43 -6.84 0.30
C ARG A 90 -11.15 -5.58 0.78
N ALA A 91 -12.48 -5.61 0.79
CA ALA A 91 -13.31 -4.52 1.32
C ALA A 91 -13.00 -4.18 2.79
N SER A 92 -12.41 -5.10 3.55
CA SER A 92 -11.97 -4.89 4.93
C SER A 92 -10.73 -3.99 5.07
N GLU A 93 -10.11 -3.53 3.98
CA GLU A 93 -8.94 -2.64 3.97
C GLU A 93 -9.16 -1.39 4.84
N VAL A 94 -10.26 -0.67 4.60
CA VAL A 94 -10.55 0.60 5.29
C VAL A 94 -10.69 0.38 6.79
N ALA A 95 -11.52 -0.59 7.21
CA ALA A 95 -11.71 -0.93 8.62
C ALA A 95 -10.40 -1.40 9.28
N SER A 96 -9.55 -2.12 8.54
CA SER A 96 -8.23 -2.56 9.04
C SER A 96 -7.29 -1.37 9.27
N PHE A 97 -7.28 -0.41 8.35
CA PHE A 97 -6.50 0.81 8.47
C PHE A 97 -6.99 1.69 9.62
N GLU A 98 -8.30 1.91 9.75
CA GLU A 98 -8.88 2.71 10.83
C GLU A 98 -8.53 2.14 12.21
N ARG A 99 -8.62 0.81 12.35
CA ARG A 99 -8.23 0.12 13.58
C ARG A 99 -6.75 0.28 13.90
N TYR A 100 -5.88 0.18 12.90
CA TYR A 100 -4.42 0.29 13.10
C TYR A 100 -3.98 1.74 13.37
N SER A 101 -4.43 2.67 12.54
CA SER A 101 -4.08 4.09 12.65
C SER A 101 -4.59 4.71 13.94
N ALA A 102 -5.73 4.21 14.46
CA ALA A 102 -6.35 4.66 15.71
C ALA A 102 -6.41 6.19 15.80
N ASN A 103 -6.71 6.84 14.66
CA ASN A 103 -6.72 8.29 14.47
C ASN A 103 -5.43 8.99 14.93
N GLY A 104 -4.26 8.46 14.58
CA GLY A 104 -2.96 9.04 14.91
C GLY A 104 -2.46 8.74 16.32
N LYS A 105 -3.10 7.84 17.07
CA LYS A 105 -2.59 7.41 18.37
C LYS A 105 -1.28 6.63 18.20
N PRO A 106 -0.20 6.96 18.94
CA PRO A 106 1.05 6.22 18.87
C PRO A 106 0.85 4.74 19.20
N THR A 107 1.45 3.88 18.38
CA THR A 107 1.45 2.42 18.53
C THR A 107 2.85 1.85 18.29
N LEU A 108 3.08 0.62 18.73
CA LEU A 108 4.28 -0.14 18.35
C LEU A 108 4.12 -0.63 16.91
N LEU A 109 5.21 -0.60 16.14
CA LEU A 109 5.20 -1.18 14.79
C LEU A 109 5.01 -2.70 14.92
N PRO A 110 3.91 -3.28 14.40
CA PRO A 110 3.62 -4.71 14.55
C PRO A 110 4.72 -5.59 13.95
N ILE A 111 5.30 -5.17 12.83
CA ILE A 111 6.43 -5.85 12.19
C ILE A 111 7.62 -6.06 13.12
N ILE A 112 7.91 -5.10 14.02
CA ILE A 112 9.00 -5.22 14.98
C ILE A 112 8.66 -6.31 16.01
N GLN A 113 7.39 -6.40 16.43
CA GLN A 113 6.96 -7.49 17.30
C GLN A 113 7.05 -8.84 16.58
N ILE A 114 6.65 -8.91 15.31
CA ILE A 114 6.74 -10.16 14.52
C ILE A 114 8.20 -10.62 14.37
N ILE A 115 9.13 -9.69 14.17
CA ILE A 115 10.55 -10.01 13.97
C ILE A 115 11.28 -10.28 15.29
N LEU A 116 11.06 -9.46 16.33
CA LEU A 116 11.81 -9.53 17.59
C LEU A 116 11.20 -10.49 18.63
N ASN A 117 9.95 -10.90 18.46
CA ASN A 117 9.28 -11.84 19.37
C ASN A 117 9.40 -13.30 18.87
N ARG A 118 10.50 -13.57 18.15
CA ARG A 118 10.99 -14.91 17.83
C ARG A 118 12.15 -15.28 18.74
#